data_AF-A0A0N9I0J3-F1
#
_entry.id   AF-A0A0N9I0J3-F1
#
_cell.length_a   1.000
_cell.length_b   1.000
_cell.length_c   1.000
_cell.angle_alpha   90.00
_cell.angle_beta   90.00
_cell.angle_gamma   90.00
#
_symmetry.space_group_name_H-M   'P 1'
#
loop_
_entity.id
_entity.type
_entity.pdbx_description
1 polymer ?
#
loop_
_entity_poly.entity_id
_entity_poly.type
_entity_poly.pdbx_seq_one_letter_code
_entity_poly.pdbx_strand_id
1 'polypeptide(L)'
;MPSDVRDRLRRRLWSELDRPKQPRRSHIRVPVVAATCVAAVLVAGSVVFAQNVSHAPDQMRAAMGVGSEPSPAEAQLDRCYAAALAVRAVPIRPQWKPVATSEVNGVTVTSARVAGKPLFCETTTTAVNVSDPDAVPANAGTTTTGVLFATANGTVAGVTDPRWRSFDLRVTVAPDNTVTAEPEVSDGLFVARLGVAVGPGVKVEAVHETAHTFGPIPPRLVRQENGS
;
A
#
# COMPACT_ATOMS: atom_id res chain seq x y z
N MET A 1 31.06 -0.06 20.70
CA MET A 1 30.09 0.60 21.60
C MET A 1 30.43 0.24 23.05
N PRO A 2 30.67 1.21 23.94
CA PRO A 2 31.07 0.95 25.34
C PRO A 2 29.99 0.16 26.10
N SER A 3 30.41 -0.72 27.02
CA SER A 3 29.51 -1.57 27.83
C SER A 3 28.49 -0.75 28.61
N ASP A 4 28.91 0.39 29.15
CA ASP A 4 28.08 1.23 30.03
C ASP A 4 26.88 1.84 29.30
N VAL A 5 27.02 2.09 27.99
CA VAL A 5 25.95 2.60 27.13
C VAL A 5 24.91 1.50 26.88
N ARG A 6 25.36 0.25 26.64
CA ARG A 6 24.47 -0.91 26.45
C ARG A 6 23.67 -1.20 27.72
N ASP A 7 24.30 -1.11 28.89
CA ASP A 7 23.63 -1.40 30.16
C ASP A 7 22.63 -0.31 30.57
N ARG A 8 22.87 0.95 30.19
CA ARG A 8 21.88 2.02 30.36
C ARG A 8 20.69 1.85 29.43
N LEU A 9 20.92 1.52 28.16
CA LEU A 9 19.84 1.28 27.19
C LEU A 9 19.00 0.06 27.58
N ARG A 10 19.65 -1.03 27.97
CA ARG A 10 18.96 -2.26 28.41
C ARG A 10 18.06 -1.99 29.62
N ARG A 11 18.56 -1.30 30.65
CA ARG A 11 17.74 -0.95 31.82
C ARG A 11 16.56 -0.05 31.49
N ARG A 12 16.72 0.92 30.58
CA ARG A 12 15.62 1.79 30.15
C ARG A 12 14.53 1.02 29.43
N LEU A 13 14.92 0.11 28.53
CA LEU A 13 13.98 -0.69 27.75
C LEU A 13 13.13 -1.60 28.64
N TRP A 14 13.76 -2.27 29.61
CA TRP A 14 13.03 -3.12 30.56
C TRP A 14 12.11 -2.32 31.49
N SER A 15 12.49 -1.10 31.88
CA SER A 15 11.65 -0.24 32.73
C SER A 15 10.37 0.27 32.03
N GLU A 16 10.33 0.29 30.71
CA GLU A 16 9.13 0.64 29.94
C GLU A 16 8.21 -0.57 29.71
N LEU A 17 8.78 -1.77 29.58
CA LEU A 17 8.03 -3.03 29.42
C LEU A 17 7.35 -3.47 30.73
N ASP A 18 7.97 -3.20 31.88
CA ASP A 18 7.42 -3.54 33.20
C ASP A 18 6.49 -2.47 33.79
N ARG A 19 5.94 -1.55 32.99
CA ARG A 19 4.84 -0.70 33.46
C ARG A 19 3.52 -1.47 33.32
N PRO A 20 2.95 -2.04 34.39
CA PRO A 20 1.57 -2.50 34.35
C PRO A 20 0.69 -1.31 34.02
N LYS A 21 -0.08 -1.40 32.91
CA LYS A 21 -1.18 -0.48 32.63
C LYS A 21 -2.16 -0.55 33.79
N GLN A 22 -2.08 0.41 34.71
CA GLN A 22 -3.07 0.56 35.77
C GLN A 22 -4.45 0.74 35.11
N PRO A 23 -5.45 -0.08 35.45
CA PRO A 23 -6.80 0.14 34.97
C PRO A 23 -7.33 1.43 35.61
N ARG A 24 -7.53 2.47 34.79
CA ARG A 24 -8.27 3.68 35.15
C ARG A 24 -9.71 3.27 35.50
N ARG A 25 -9.97 3.00 36.78
CA ARG A 25 -11.33 2.90 37.33
C ARG A 25 -11.97 4.28 37.28
N SER A 26 -12.69 4.58 36.21
CA SER A 26 -13.59 5.73 36.16
C SER A 26 -14.82 5.42 37.01
N HIS A 27 -14.88 5.99 38.22
CA HIS A 27 -16.10 6.02 39.01
C HIS A 27 -17.09 7.00 38.38
N ILE A 28 -17.86 6.54 37.39
CA ILE A 28 -19.05 7.24 36.92
C ILE A 28 -20.24 6.66 37.68
N ARG A 29 -20.73 7.40 38.66
CA ARG A 29 -22.00 7.16 39.34
C ARG A 29 -23.12 7.62 38.40
N VAL A 30 -23.95 6.70 37.92
CA VAL A 30 -25.17 7.02 37.18
C VAL A 30 -26.37 6.77 38.09
N PRO A 31 -27.25 7.76 38.34
CA PRO A 31 -28.51 7.53 39.02
C PRO A 31 -29.52 6.88 38.07
N VAL A 32 -30.23 5.88 38.59
CA VAL A 32 -31.35 5.19 37.96
C VAL A 32 -32.53 6.16 37.85
N VAL A 33 -33.01 6.41 36.64
CA VAL A 33 -34.37 6.91 36.38
C VAL A 33 -34.99 6.03 35.31
N ALA A 34 -36.08 5.37 35.68
CA ALA A 34 -36.91 4.56 34.80
C ALA A 34 -37.95 5.44 34.11
N ALA A 35 -38.18 5.24 32.81
CA ALA A 35 -39.45 5.55 32.13
C ALA A 35 -39.53 4.93 30.72
N THR A 36 -40.38 3.90 30.59
CA THR A 36 -41.38 3.65 29.53
C THR A 36 -41.06 3.84 28.04
N CYS A 37 -41.14 2.70 27.33
CA CYS A 37 -41.80 2.43 26.04
C CYS A 37 -41.57 3.38 24.83
N VAL A 38 -41.08 2.83 23.72
CA VAL A 38 -41.83 2.55 22.46
C VAL A 38 -40.85 2.02 21.42
N ALA A 39 -41.28 1.00 20.68
CA ALA A 39 -40.53 0.36 19.60
C ALA A 39 -40.25 1.31 18.43
N ALA A 40 -39.03 1.25 17.90
CA ALA A 40 -38.75 1.54 16.50
C ALA A 40 -37.52 0.74 16.07
N VAL A 41 -37.75 -0.31 15.29
CA VAL A 41 -36.70 -0.97 14.49
C VAL A 41 -36.36 -0.02 13.36
N LEU A 42 -35.16 0.57 13.41
CA LEU A 42 -34.50 1.15 12.25
C LEU A 42 -33.12 0.51 12.16
N VAL A 43 -33.04 -0.60 11.43
CA VAL A 43 -31.80 -1.08 10.85
C VAL A 43 -31.48 -0.14 9.69
N ALA A 44 -30.88 1.01 10.00
CA ALA A 44 -30.20 1.83 9.01
C ALA A 44 -28.72 1.41 9.04
N GLY A 45 -28.37 0.43 8.20
CA GLY A 45 -26.99 0.10 7.93
C GLY A 45 -26.32 1.27 7.24
N SER A 46 -25.55 2.06 7.98
CA SER A 46 -24.63 3.03 7.41
C SER A 46 -23.42 2.27 6.86
N VAL A 47 -23.48 1.91 5.58
CA VAL A 47 -22.26 1.62 4.83
C VAL A 47 -21.55 2.96 4.65
N VAL A 48 -20.48 3.17 5.40
CA VAL A 48 -19.59 4.32 5.22
C VAL A 48 -18.82 4.08 3.92
N PHE A 49 -19.35 4.55 2.80
CA PHE A 49 -18.56 4.78 1.60
C PHE A 49 -17.71 6.02 1.83
N ALA A 50 -16.53 5.84 2.41
CA ALA A 50 -15.48 6.86 2.42
C ALA A 50 -14.74 6.81 1.07
N GLN A 51 -15.37 7.31 0.00
CA GLN A 51 -14.68 7.57 -1.26
C GLN A 51 -15.22 8.85 -1.91
N ASN A 52 -14.32 9.84 -2.05
CA ASN A 52 -14.41 11.02 -2.93
C ASN A 52 -15.59 12.01 -2.68
N VAL A 53 -15.42 13.33 -2.59
CA VAL A 53 -14.61 14.23 -3.42
C VAL A 53 -14.38 15.53 -2.63
N SER A 54 -13.13 15.91 -2.37
CA SER A 54 -12.81 17.30 -1.96
C SER A 54 -12.40 18.10 -3.20
N HIS A 55 -13.34 18.37 -4.11
CA HIS A 55 -13.10 19.26 -5.28
C HIS A 55 -13.52 20.72 -5.04
N ALA A 56 -14.10 21.04 -3.88
CA ALA A 56 -14.47 22.41 -3.53
C ALA A 56 -13.29 23.39 -3.31
N PRO A 57 -12.08 23.00 -2.84
CA PRO A 57 -11.01 23.96 -2.58
C PRO A 57 -10.29 24.47 -3.84
N ASP A 58 -10.25 23.68 -4.91
CA ASP A 58 -9.34 23.94 -6.03
C ASP A 58 -9.88 24.98 -7.02
N GLN A 59 -11.20 25.03 -7.21
CA GLN A 59 -11.83 26.05 -8.07
C GLN A 59 -11.69 27.46 -7.49
N MET A 60 -11.77 27.62 -6.17
CA MET A 60 -11.53 28.90 -5.50
C MET A 60 -10.07 29.32 -5.56
N ARG A 61 -9.11 28.40 -5.45
CA ARG A 61 -7.67 28.71 -5.59
C ARG A 61 -7.29 29.15 -6.99
N ALA A 62 -7.82 28.47 -8.01
CA ALA A 62 -7.62 28.83 -9.41
C ALA A 62 -8.14 30.25 -9.71
N ALA A 63 -9.29 30.64 -9.14
CA ALA A 63 -9.83 31.99 -9.26
C ALA A 63 -8.99 33.07 -8.52
N MET A 64 -8.19 32.68 -7.51
CA MET A 64 -7.29 33.57 -6.77
C MET A 64 -5.86 33.63 -7.35
N GLY A 65 -5.59 32.98 -8.48
CA GLY A 65 -4.25 32.96 -9.10
C GLY A 65 -3.19 32.24 -8.25
N VAL A 66 -3.60 31.48 -7.23
CA VAL A 66 -2.71 30.63 -6.44
C VAL A 66 -2.57 29.33 -7.23
N GLY A 67 -1.35 29.04 -7.69
CA GLY A 67 -1.05 27.80 -8.41
C GLY A 67 -1.59 26.59 -7.65
N SER A 68 -2.20 25.65 -8.38
CA SER A 68 -2.70 24.42 -7.77
C SER A 68 -1.53 23.68 -7.14
N GLU A 69 -1.59 23.45 -5.83
CA GLU A 69 -0.69 22.54 -5.14
C GLU A 69 -0.74 21.17 -5.86
N PRO A 70 0.42 20.53 -6.11
CA PRO A 70 0.42 19.21 -6.72
C PRO A 70 -0.39 18.25 -5.86
N SER A 71 -1.21 17.42 -6.51
CA SER A 71 -1.97 16.40 -5.78
C SER A 71 -1.01 15.47 -5.03
N PRO A 72 -1.43 14.82 -3.93
CA PRO A 72 -0.59 13.86 -3.21
C PRO A 72 -0.03 12.76 -4.13
N ALA A 73 -0.78 12.35 -5.15
CA ALA A 73 -0.33 11.38 -6.14
C ALA A 73 0.80 11.94 -7.04
N GLU A 74 0.72 13.20 -7.45
CA GLU A 74 1.76 13.85 -8.25
C GLU A 74 3.05 14.05 -7.43
N ALA A 75 2.94 14.53 -6.19
CA ALA A 75 4.09 14.71 -5.30
C ALA A 75 4.80 13.37 -4.99
N GLN A 76 4.02 12.30 -4.80
CA GLN A 76 4.53 10.95 -4.62
C GLN A 76 5.25 10.47 -5.90
N LEU A 77 4.65 10.68 -7.07
CA LEU A 77 5.23 10.29 -8.35
C LEU A 77 6.50 11.09 -8.70
N ASP A 78 6.61 12.35 -8.27
CA ASP A 78 7.84 13.16 -8.38
C ASP A 78 9.00 12.55 -7.60
N ARG A 79 8.74 12.07 -6.37
CA ARG A 79 9.75 11.34 -5.58
C ARG A 79 10.21 10.08 -6.29
N CYS A 80 9.27 9.33 -6.87
CA CYS A 80 9.55 8.12 -7.63
C CYS A 80 10.40 8.41 -8.88
N TYR A 81 10.04 9.47 -9.61
CA TYR A 81 10.80 9.93 -10.78
C TYR A 81 12.23 10.31 -10.40
N ALA A 82 12.41 11.10 -9.34
CA ALA A 82 13.74 11.50 -8.88
C ALA A 82 14.60 10.28 -8.49
N ALA A 83 14.03 9.30 -7.78
CA ALA A 83 14.73 8.07 -7.41
C ALA A 83 15.09 7.22 -8.64
N ALA A 84 14.18 7.11 -9.63
CA ALA A 84 14.45 6.37 -10.87
C ALA A 84 15.52 7.05 -11.73
N LEU A 85 15.47 8.37 -11.85
CA LEU A 85 16.44 9.19 -12.58
C LEU A 85 17.85 9.09 -11.97
N ALA A 86 17.94 8.96 -10.64
CA ALA A 86 19.22 8.79 -9.95
C ALA A 86 19.93 7.47 -10.28
N VAL A 87 19.20 6.46 -10.77
CA VAL A 87 19.75 5.13 -11.09
C VAL A 87 19.99 4.97 -12.59
N ARG A 88 19.08 5.48 -13.44
CA ARG A 88 19.24 5.43 -14.90
C ARG A 88 18.46 6.52 -15.60
N ALA A 89 18.73 6.71 -16.89
CA ALA A 89 17.86 7.49 -17.76
C ALA A 89 16.45 6.88 -17.78
N VAL A 90 15.44 7.72 -17.55
CA VAL A 90 14.02 7.36 -17.61
C VAL A 90 13.26 8.37 -18.46
N PRO A 91 12.06 8.02 -18.97
CA PRO A 91 11.22 8.97 -19.68
C PRO A 91 10.95 10.22 -18.85
N ILE A 92 10.85 11.38 -19.51
CA ILE A 92 10.64 12.67 -18.84
C ILE A 92 9.37 12.66 -17.97
N ARG A 93 9.40 13.41 -16.87
CA ARG A 93 8.34 13.43 -15.87
C ARG A 93 6.90 13.63 -16.42
N PRO A 94 6.63 14.48 -17.43
CA PRO A 94 5.29 14.63 -18.00
C PRO A 94 4.71 13.36 -18.65
N GLN A 95 5.54 12.35 -18.93
CA GLN A 95 5.08 11.06 -19.46
C GLN A 95 4.64 10.09 -18.36
N TRP A 96 4.84 10.44 -17.08
CA TRP A 96 4.45 9.67 -15.91
C TRP A 96 3.07 10.14 -15.47
N LYS A 97 2.06 9.30 -15.62
CA LYS A 97 0.67 9.61 -15.29
C LYS A 97 0.20 8.72 -14.13
N PRO A 98 -0.21 9.28 -12.98
CA PRO A 98 -0.73 8.47 -11.89
C PRO A 98 -2.03 7.78 -12.32
N VAL A 99 -2.25 6.56 -11.85
CA VAL A 99 -3.47 5.77 -12.05
C VAL A 99 -4.22 5.65 -10.73
N ALA A 100 -3.56 5.14 -9.69
CA ALA A 100 -4.13 5.02 -8.36
C ALA A 100 -3.02 5.11 -7.31
N THR A 101 -3.39 5.58 -6.11
CA THR A 101 -2.49 5.64 -4.95
C THR A 101 -3.20 5.01 -3.76
N SER A 102 -2.49 4.15 -3.02
CA SER A 102 -2.96 3.57 -1.76
C SER A 102 -1.91 3.73 -0.67
N GLU A 103 -2.35 4.07 0.53
CA GLU A 103 -1.48 4.24 1.69
C GLU A 103 -1.97 3.37 2.85
N VAL A 104 -1.07 2.53 3.37
CA VAL A 104 -1.34 1.67 4.52
C VAL A 104 -0.09 1.63 5.39
N ASN A 105 -0.24 1.89 6.69
CA ASN A 105 0.84 1.82 7.68
C ASN A 105 2.11 2.62 7.31
N GLY A 106 1.93 3.81 6.72
CA GLY A 106 3.04 4.68 6.30
C GLY A 106 3.81 4.19 5.05
N VAL A 107 3.24 3.22 4.33
CA VAL A 107 3.73 2.77 3.03
C VAL A 107 2.75 3.24 1.96
N THR A 108 3.19 4.12 1.07
CA THR A 108 2.39 4.62 -0.04
C THR A 108 2.79 3.91 -1.33
N VAL A 109 1.84 3.30 -2.02
CA VAL A 109 2.04 2.69 -3.34
C VAL A 109 1.26 3.48 -4.37
N THR A 110 1.96 3.95 -5.40
CA THR A 110 1.37 4.59 -6.56
C THR A 110 1.56 3.70 -7.77
N SER A 111 0.44 3.34 -8.39
CA SER A 111 0.42 2.78 -9.74
C SER A 111 0.34 3.94 -10.73
N ALA A 112 1.09 3.83 -11.82
CA ALA A 112 1.20 4.85 -12.83
C ALA A 112 1.43 4.22 -14.20
N ARG A 113 1.30 5.04 -15.24
CA ARG A 113 1.75 4.72 -16.58
C ARG A 113 2.90 5.64 -16.99
N VAL A 114 3.98 5.06 -17.49
CA VAL A 114 5.11 5.79 -18.06
C VAL A 114 5.16 5.50 -19.55
N ALA A 115 4.89 6.50 -20.38
CA ALA A 115 4.74 6.31 -21.83
C ALA A 115 3.77 5.16 -22.18
N GLY A 116 2.69 5.02 -21.39
CA GLY A 116 1.67 3.97 -21.55
C GLY A 116 1.98 2.64 -20.84
N LYS A 117 3.22 2.40 -20.42
CA LYS A 117 3.66 1.16 -19.77
C LYS A 117 3.39 1.18 -18.26
N PRO A 118 3.09 0.03 -17.63
CA PRO A 118 2.82 -0.05 -16.21
C PRO A 118 4.05 0.32 -15.38
N LEU A 119 3.85 1.11 -14.32
CA LEU A 119 4.85 1.44 -13.33
C LEU A 119 4.23 1.37 -11.94
N PHE A 120 4.96 0.81 -11.00
CA PHE A 120 4.62 0.79 -9.59
C PHE A 120 5.73 1.45 -8.79
N CYS A 121 5.36 2.33 -7.89
CA CYS A 121 6.29 2.94 -6.96
C CYS A 121 5.77 2.79 -5.54
N GLU A 122 6.57 2.17 -4.69
CA GLU A 122 6.34 2.16 -3.26
C GLU A 122 7.29 3.16 -2.60
N THR A 123 6.76 4.00 -1.73
CA THR A 123 7.58 4.83 -0.87
C THR A 123 7.23 4.61 0.60
N THR A 124 8.23 4.81 1.43
CA THR A 124 8.10 4.99 2.88
C THR A 124 8.72 6.33 3.25
N THR A 125 8.83 6.59 4.56
CA THR A 125 9.59 7.73 5.08
C THR A 125 11.06 7.70 4.63
N THR A 126 11.65 6.52 4.48
CA THR A 126 13.12 6.37 4.29
C THR A 126 13.51 5.64 3.00
N ALA A 127 12.55 5.10 2.26
CA ALA A 127 12.85 4.29 1.09
C ALA A 127 11.94 4.60 -0.10
N VAL A 128 12.48 4.35 -1.30
CA VAL A 128 11.75 4.38 -2.56
C VAL A 128 12.09 3.11 -3.34
N ASN A 129 11.05 2.39 -3.75
CA ASN A 129 11.13 1.21 -4.59
C ASN A 129 10.33 1.47 -5.86
N VAL A 130 10.95 1.33 -7.03
CA VAL A 130 10.31 1.58 -8.33
C VAL A 130 10.42 0.32 -9.19
N SER A 131 9.33 -0.11 -9.81
CA SER A 131 9.34 -1.19 -10.80
C SER A 131 10.03 -0.75 -12.09
N ASP A 132 10.53 -1.69 -12.88
CA ASP A 132 10.98 -1.39 -14.24
C ASP A 132 9.76 -1.38 -15.18
N PRO A 133 9.43 -0.25 -15.86
CA PRO A 133 8.32 -0.20 -16.81
C PRO A 133 8.54 -1.05 -18.06
N ASP A 134 9.77 -1.49 -18.32
CA ASP A 134 10.13 -2.36 -19.45
C ASP A 134 10.27 -3.84 -19.04
N ALA A 135 10.02 -4.17 -17.77
CA ALA A 135 10.04 -5.56 -17.32
C ALA A 135 8.93 -6.37 -17.98
N VAL A 136 9.25 -7.62 -18.33
CA VAL A 136 8.24 -8.60 -18.74
C VAL A 136 7.47 -9.04 -17.49
N PRO A 137 6.13 -8.95 -17.47
CA PRO A 137 5.34 -9.43 -16.34
C PRO A 137 5.55 -10.92 -16.09
N ALA A 138 5.66 -11.28 -14.82
CA ALA A 138 5.60 -12.67 -14.39
C ALA A 138 4.15 -13.15 -14.45
N ASN A 139 3.74 -13.69 -15.59
CA ASN A 139 2.35 -14.07 -15.84
C ASN A 139 1.88 -15.24 -14.95
N ALA A 140 0.60 -15.23 -14.61
CA ALA A 140 -0.12 -16.31 -13.94
C ALA A 140 -0.51 -17.36 -14.97
N GLY A 141 0.27 -18.43 -15.07
CA GLY A 141 0.07 -19.49 -16.08
C GLY A 141 0.08 -18.93 -17.51
N THR A 142 -0.99 -19.18 -18.26
CA THR A 142 -1.17 -18.72 -19.67
C THR A 142 -1.97 -17.42 -19.79
N THR A 143 -2.32 -16.78 -18.68
CA THR A 143 -3.14 -15.55 -18.66
C THR A 143 -2.30 -14.31 -18.91
N THR A 144 -2.96 -13.17 -19.15
CA THR A 144 -2.27 -11.86 -19.20
C THR A 144 -2.23 -11.16 -17.85
N THR A 145 -2.72 -11.79 -16.77
CA THR A 145 -2.51 -11.31 -15.41
C THR A 145 -1.06 -11.61 -15.03
N GLY A 146 -0.29 -10.60 -14.62
CA GLY A 146 1.13 -10.79 -14.33
C GLY A 146 1.67 -9.83 -13.29
N VAL A 147 2.59 -10.32 -12.46
CA VAL A 147 3.26 -9.52 -11.42
C VAL A 147 4.47 -8.80 -12.00
N LEU A 148 4.62 -7.52 -11.68
CA LEU A 148 5.75 -6.68 -12.08
C LEU A 148 6.53 -6.12 -10.89
N PHE A 149 5.95 -6.20 -9.69
CA PHE A 149 6.48 -5.53 -8.52
C PHE A 149 6.13 -6.29 -7.25
N ALA A 150 7.15 -6.55 -6.42
CA ALA A 150 6.97 -7.06 -5.07
C ALA A 150 7.97 -6.45 -4.10
N THR A 151 7.57 -6.24 -2.86
CA THR A 151 8.41 -5.62 -1.82
C THR A 151 8.43 -6.39 -0.52
N ALA A 152 9.45 -6.12 0.30
CA ALA A 152 9.55 -6.66 1.66
C ALA A 152 8.45 -6.11 2.59
N ASN A 153 7.78 -5.02 2.21
CA ASN A 153 6.62 -4.47 2.92
C ASN A 153 5.31 -5.22 2.59
N GLY A 154 5.38 -6.28 1.76
CA GLY A 154 4.24 -7.10 1.40
C GLY A 154 3.32 -6.48 0.35
N THR A 155 3.85 -5.57 -0.46
CA THR A 155 3.18 -5.12 -1.67
C THR A 155 3.43 -6.13 -2.79
N VAL A 156 2.40 -6.52 -3.51
CA VAL A 156 2.49 -7.21 -4.81
C VAL A 156 1.64 -6.44 -5.81
N ALA A 157 2.20 -6.08 -6.96
CA ALA A 157 1.50 -5.28 -7.95
C ALA A 157 1.86 -5.70 -9.38
N GLY A 158 0.95 -5.42 -10.31
CA GLY A 158 1.06 -5.92 -11.67
C GLY A 158 -0.10 -5.52 -12.57
N VAL A 159 -0.24 -6.25 -13.68
CA VAL A 159 -1.29 -6.07 -14.67
C VAL A 159 -2.34 -7.17 -14.53
N THR A 160 -3.60 -6.83 -14.78
CA THR A 160 -4.73 -7.78 -14.72
C THR A 160 -5.21 -8.12 -16.13
N ASP A 161 -5.56 -9.39 -16.39
CA ASP A 161 -6.30 -9.77 -17.58
C ASP A 161 -7.65 -9.02 -17.63
N PRO A 162 -7.98 -8.29 -18.71
CA PRO A 162 -9.23 -7.54 -18.80
C PRO A 162 -10.50 -8.38 -18.62
N ARG A 163 -10.40 -9.72 -18.74
CA ARG A 163 -11.50 -10.66 -18.52
C ARG A 163 -11.74 -10.95 -17.04
N TRP A 164 -10.77 -10.68 -16.17
CA TRP A 164 -10.87 -10.92 -14.74
C TRP A 164 -11.46 -9.70 -14.04
N ARG A 165 -12.67 -9.85 -13.51
CA ARG A 165 -13.36 -8.77 -12.77
C ARG A 165 -12.85 -8.62 -11.35
N SER A 166 -12.45 -9.72 -10.74
CA SER A 166 -11.83 -9.83 -9.41
C SER A 166 -11.01 -11.12 -9.37
N PHE A 167 -10.08 -11.23 -8.45
CA PHE A 167 -9.33 -12.46 -8.18
C PHE A 167 -8.69 -12.33 -6.80
N ASP A 168 -8.34 -13.46 -6.19
CA ASP A 168 -7.56 -13.44 -4.95
C ASP A 168 -6.08 -13.63 -5.24
N LEU A 169 -5.25 -12.94 -4.48
CA LEU A 169 -3.80 -13.10 -4.53
C LEU A 169 -3.37 -13.92 -3.31
N ARG A 170 -2.89 -15.13 -3.56
CA ARG A 170 -2.49 -16.09 -2.53
C ARG A 170 -0.98 -16.19 -2.47
N VAL A 171 -0.42 -15.99 -1.29
CA VAL A 171 1.03 -15.99 -1.04
C VAL A 171 1.37 -17.01 0.02
N THR A 172 2.16 -18.01 -0.34
CA THR A 172 2.64 -19.05 0.57
C THR A 172 4.08 -18.74 0.96
N VAL A 173 4.26 -18.22 2.18
CA VAL A 173 5.56 -17.82 2.75
C VAL A 173 6.27 -19.02 3.37
N ALA A 174 5.49 -19.95 3.95
CA ALA A 174 5.94 -21.23 4.48
C ALA A 174 4.83 -22.29 4.24
N PRO A 175 5.12 -23.60 4.34
CA PRO A 175 4.13 -24.65 4.05
C PRO A 175 2.79 -24.51 4.81
N ASP A 176 2.84 -23.96 6.03
CA ASP A 176 1.71 -23.72 6.92
C ASP A 176 1.30 -22.24 7.02
N ASN A 177 1.98 -21.35 6.28
CA ASN A 177 1.74 -19.91 6.32
C ASN A 177 1.37 -19.39 4.93
N THR A 178 0.07 -19.28 4.69
CA THR A 178 -0.50 -18.72 3.47
C THR A 178 -1.36 -17.51 3.80
N VAL A 179 -1.11 -16.41 3.11
CA VAL A 179 -1.89 -15.17 3.21
C VAL A 179 -2.64 -14.95 1.91
N THR A 180 -3.87 -14.48 2.00
CA THR A 180 -4.71 -14.15 0.84
C THR A 180 -5.15 -12.69 0.94
N ALA A 181 -5.15 -11.98 -0.18
CA ALA A 181 -5.68 -10.63 -0.28
C ALA A 181 -6.37 -10.43 -1.63
N GLU A 182 -7.50 -9.72 -1.63
CA GLU A 182 -8.12 -9.24 -2.86
C GLU A 182 -7.39 -7.97 -3.32
N PRO A 183 -6.83 -7.91 -4.55
CA PRO A 183 -6.14 -6.74 -5.04
C PRO A 183 -7.08 -5.57 -5.36
N GLU A 184 -6.61 -4.37 -5.12
CA GLU A 184 -7.22 -3.16 -5.67
C GLU A 184 -6.88 -3.05 -7.15
N VAL A 185 -7.89 -3.04 -8.03
CA VAL A 185 -7.71 -2.97 -9.49
C VAL A 185 -8.16 -1.60 -10.01
N SER A 186 -7.32 -0.94 -10.80
CA SER A 186 -7.62 0.32 -11.48
C SER A 186 -6.90 0.40 -12.82
N ASP A 187 -7.64 0.73 -13.89
CA ASP A 187 -7.11 0.84 -15.27
C ASP A 187 -6.25 -0.37 -15.71
N GLY A 188 -6.68 -1.59 -15.37
CA GLY A 188 -5.95 -2.82 -15.71
C GLY A 188 -4.63 -3.03 -14.93
N LEU A 189 -4.35 -2.19 -13.95
CA LEU A 189 -3.27 -2.37 -12.97
C LEU A 189 -3.86 -2.88 -11.66
N PHE A 190 -3.13 -3.70 -10.91
CA PHE A 190 -3.53 -4.13 -9.58
C PHE A 190 -2.45 -3.87 -8.53
N VAL A 191 -2.88 -3.65 -7.29
CA VAL A 191 -2.04 -3.58 -6.10
C VAL A 191 -2.67 -4.40 -4.98
N ALA A 192 -1.93 -5.35 -4.42
CA ALA A 192 -2.31 -6.13 -3.26
C ALA A 192 -1.36 -5.84 -2.08
N ARG A 193 -1.92 -5.76 -0.88
CA ARG A 193 -1.17 -5.55 0.38
C ARG A 193 -1.39 -6.75 1.28
N LEU A 194 -0.34 -7.53 1.50
CA LEU A 194 -0.42 -8.82 2.20
C LEU A 194 0.03 -8.74 3.67
N GLY A 195 0.74 -7.67 4.07
CA GLY A 195 1.31 -7.55 5.41
C GLY A 195 2.42 -8.56 5.75
N VAL A 196 2.82 -9.39 4.77
CA VAL A 196 3.95 -10.33 4.86
C VAL A 196 4.95 -10.05 3.76
N ALA A 197 6.25 -10.17 4.07
CA ALA A 197 7.31 -9.90 3.10
C ALA A 197 7.23 -10.88 1.91
N VAL A 198 7.25 -10.33 0.69
CA VAL A 198 7.32 -11.12 -0.54
C VAL A 198 8.74 -11.01 -1.09
N GLY A 199 9.52 -12.07 -0.87
CA GLY A 199 10.91 -12.17 -1.29
C GLY A 199 11.14 -13.26 -2.35
N PRO A 200 12.40 -13.45 -2.76
CA PRO A 200 12.78 -14.54 -3.66
C PRO A 200 12.33 -15.90 -3.11
N GLY A 201 11.78 -16.76 -3.97
CA GLY A 201 11.36 -18.12 -3.62
C GLY A 201 9.98 -18.22 -2.94
N VAL A 202 9.34 -17.10 -2.62
CA VAL A 202 7.94 -17.10 -2.15
C VAL A 202 7.02 -17.48 -3.30
N LYS A 203 6.11 -18.44 -3.07
CA LYS A 203 5.11 -18.83 -4.06
C LYS A 203 3.97 -17.81 -4.05
N VAL A 204 3.69 -17.23 -5.20
CA VAL A 204 2.59 -16.29 -5.41
C VAL A 204 1.64 -16.89 -6.45
N GLU A 205 0.35 -16.87 -6.16
CA GLU A 205 -0.70 -17.38 -7.03
C GLU A 205 -1.80 -16.34 -7.20
N ALA A 206 -2.38 -16.31 -8.39
CA ALA A 206 -3.65 -15.65 -8.66
C ALA A 206 -4.75 -16.72 -8.66
N VAL A 207 -5.78 -16.53 -7.85
CA VAL A 207 -6.91 -17.46 -7.75
C VAL A 207 -8.12 -16.81 -8.40
N HIS A 208 -8.46 -17.31 -9.59
CA HIS A 208 -9.62 -16.91 -10.36
C HIS A 208 -10.27 -18.17 -10.90
N GLU A 209 -11.29 -18.69 -10.20
CA GLU A 209 -11.89 -20.03 -10.37
C GLU A 209 -10.92 -21.18 -10.05
N THR A 210 -9.69 -21.10 -10.54
CA THR A 210 -8.57 -22.00 -10.25
C THR A 210 -7.32 -21.20 -9.88
N ALA A 211 -6.35 -21.86 -9.23
CA ALA A 211 -5.09 -21.23 -8.84
C ALA A 211 -4.08 -21.26 -9.98
N HIS A 212 -3.54 -20.10 -10.31
CA HIS A 212 -2.50 -19.91 -11.31
C HIS A 212 -1.23 -19.41 -10.62
N THR A 213 -0.15 -20.18 -10.69
CA THR A 213 1.14 -19.74 -10.14
C THR A 213 1.80 -18.73 -11.04
N PHE A 214 2.27 -17.62 -10.46
CA PHE A 214 3.06 -16.62 -11.17
C PHE A 214 4.47 -17.14 -11.44
N GLY A 215 5.07 -16.69 -12.55
CA GLY A 215 6.50 -16.88 -12.80
C GLY A 215 7.40 -16.13 -11.82
N PRO A 216 8.73 -16.19 -12.02
CA PRO A 216 9.69 -15.41 -11.25
C PRO A 216 9.41 -13.91 -11.38
N ILE A 217 9.19 -13.22 -10.25
CA ILE A 217 8.92 -11.79 -10.22
C ILE A 217 10.16 -11.02 -10.68
N PRO A 218 10.03 -10.08 -11.64
CA PRO A 218 11.16 -9.32 -12.15
C PRO A 218 11.82 -8.46 -11.05
N PRO A 219 13.13 -8.17 -11.18
CA PRO A 219 13.81 -7.28 -10.26
C PRO A 219 13.23 -5.86 -10.35
N ARG A 220 13.33 -5.13 -9.23
CA ARG A 220 12.97 -3.72 -9.17
C ARG A 220 14.04 -2.86 -9.84
N LEU A 221 13.62 -1.75 -10.42
CA LEU A 221 14.53 -0.76 -10.98
C LEU A 221 15.34 -0.06 -9.89
N VAL A 222 14.68 0.34 -8.81
CA VAL A 222 15.28 1.05 -7.69
C VAL A 222 14.96 0.36 -6.38
N ARG A 223 15.98 0.24 -5.53
CA ARG A 223 15.84 0.06 -4.08
C ARG A 223 16.78 1.06 -3.42
N GLN A 224 16.26 2.23 -3.07
CA GLN A 224 17.03 3.23 -2.35
C GLN A 224 16.62 3.21 -0.88
N GLU A 225 17.59 2.95 -0.01
CA GLU A 225 17.44 3.06 1.45
C GLU A 225 18.26 4.29 1.87
N ASN A 226 17.62 5.31 2.43
CA ASN A 226 18.34 6.44 2.99
C ASN A 226 18.96 5.99 4.32
N GLY A 227 20.23 5.58 4.29
CA GLY A 227 21.03 5.37 5.49
C GLY A 227 21.19 6.67 6.25
N SER A 228 20.75 6.69 7.52
CA SER A 228 21.04 7.78 8.47
C SER A 228 22.33 7.51 9.22
#